data_AF-A0A0C2F9L0-F1
#
_entry.id   AF-A0A0C2F9L0-F1
#
_cell.length_a   1.000
_cell.length_b   1.000
_cell.length_c   1.000
_cell.angle_alpha   90.00
_cell.angle_beta   90.00
_cell.angle_gamma   90.00
#
_symmetry.space_group_name_H-M   'P 1'
#
loop_
_entity.id
_entity.type
_entity.pdbx_description
1 polymer ?
#
loop_
_entity_poly.entity_id
_entity_poly.type
_entity_poly.pdbx_seq_one_letter_code
_entity_poly.pdbx_strand_id
1 'polypeptide(L)'
;SSRLLGSSQLKTVDLENGLDDVDYTALSSEEIINVLLERNTDPVSERMMMILKGRIRQEVSDGVEKEKRDRSLVISGLAEWGMDKPLLQRQKYLDEQVADILDTLEVDCLPEVVYRMGKYSETRPGLVKVSKMSVLQPGKGLFLI
;
A
#
# COMPACT_ATOMS: atom_id res chain seq x y z
N SER A 1 -19.23 70.12 -21.23
CA SER A 1 -18.20 69.54 -20.34
C SER A 1 -18.23 68.03 -20.46
N SER A 2 -17.48 67.39 -21.35
CA SER A 2 -16.07 66.96 -21.16
C SER A 2 -15.84 66.16 -19.86
N ARG A 3 -15.66 64.83 -19.97
CA ARG A 3 -14.35 64.15 -20.02
C ARG A 3 -14.52 62.62 -20.05
N LEU A 4 -13.55 62.01 -20.73
CA LEU A 4 -13.35 60.62 -21.13
C LEU A 4 -12.80 59.73 -20.00
N LEU A 5 -12.79 58.42 -20.28
CA LEU A 5 -11.83 57.34 -19.91
C LEU A 5 -12.62 56.16 -19.31
N GLY A 6 -12.66 54.96 -19.85
CA GLY A 6 -11.85 54.33 -20.89
C GLY A 6 -11.93 52.84 -20.59
N SER A 7 -12.91 52.13 -21.18
CA SER A 7 -13.10 50.70 -20.98
C SER A 7 -11.98 49.97 -21.74
N SER A 8 -10.95 49.58 -21.02
CA SER A 8 -9.82 48.83 -21.55
C SER A 8 -10.32 47.51 -22.13
N GLN A 9 -10.13 47.36 -23.43
CA GLN A 9 -10.20 46.12 -24.17
C GLN A 9 -9.54 44.98 -23.36
N LEU A 10 -10.30 43.92 -23.10
CA LEU A 10 -9.74 42.61 -22.81
C LEU A 10 -8.93 42.20 -24.04
N LYS A 11 -7.62 42.47 -24.03
CA LYS A 11 -6.69 41.77 -24.89
C LYS A 11 -6.75 40.31 -24.46
N THR A 12 -7.35 39.48 -25.29
CA THR A 12 -6.95 38.08 -25.45
C THR A 12 -5.45 38.09 -25.64
N VAL A 13 -4.74 37.88 -24.53
CA VAL A 13 -3.30 37.66 -24.55
C VAL A 13 -3.13 36.25 -25.04
N ASP A 14 -2.34 36.14 -26.10
CA ASP A 14 -2.18 34.97 -26.92
C ASP A 14 -1.89 33.73 -26.07
N LEU A 15 -2.78 32.74 -26.17
CA LEU A 15 -2.60 31.38 -25.66
C LEU A 15 -1.66 30.63 -26.61
N GLU A 16 -0.53 31.24 -26.95
CA GLU A 16 0.54 30.68 -27.76
C GLU A 16 1.85 31.16 -27.18
N ASN A 17 2.32 30.47 -26.15
CA ASN A 17 3.74 30.42 -25.81
C ASN A 17 4.00 29.10 -25.07
N GLY A 18 4.50 28.12 -25.83
CA GLY A 18 5.21 26.95 -25.32
C GLY A 18 4.36 25.93 -24.56
N LEU A 19 3.53 25.17 -25.27
CA LEU A 19 3.37 23.77 -24.85
C LEU A 19 4.73 23.11 -25.14
N ASP A 20 5.64 23.14 -24.16
CA ASP A 20 6.81 22.28 -24.18
C ASP A 20 6.30 20.86 -24.50
N ASP A 21 6.94 20.20 -25.47
CA ASP A 21 6.68 18.82 -25.90
C ASP A 21 7.10 17.82 -24.79
N VAL A 22 6.65 18.07 -23.56
CA VAL A 22 6.85 17.18 -22.43
C VAL A 22 5.70 16.20 -22.47
N ASP A 23 6.03 14.96 -22.79
CA ASP A 23 5.10 13.85 -22.65
C ASP A 23 4.79 13.62 -21.15
N TYR A 24 3.77 14.31 -20.67
CA TYR A 24 3.29 14.19 -19.29
C TYR A 24 2.76 12.79 -18.96
N THR A 25 2.53 11.93 -19.94
CA THR A 25 2.07 10.54 -19.70
C THR A 25 3.19 9.62 -19.23
N ALA A 26 4.44 9.97 -19.53
CA ALA A 26 5.62 9.23 -19.07
C ALA A 26 6.03 9.57 -17.63
N LEU A 27 5.49 10.66 -17.06
CA LEU A 27 5.81 11.13 -15.73
C LEU A 27 4.99 10.41 -14.66
N SER A 28 5.62 10.16 -13.51
CA SER A 28 4.92 9.72 -12.30
C SER A 28 4.01 10.81 -11.74
N SER A 29 3.04 10.42 -10.91
CA SER A 29 2.15 11.38 -10.24
C SER A 29 2.91 12.42 -9.40
N GLU A 30 4.06 12.06 -8.83
CA GLU A 30 4.88 13.01 -8.07
C GLU A 30 5.57 14.04 -8.99
N GLU A 31 6.09 13.60 -10.12
CA GLU A 31 6.73 14.49 -11.10
C GLU A 31 5.72 15.45 -11.70
N ILE A 32 4.51 14.97 -12.05
CA ILE A 32 3.42 15.83 -12.52
C ILE A 32 3.05 16.89 -11.47
N ILE A 33 2.92 16.49 -10.19
CA ILE A 33 2.59 17.46 -9.13
C ILE A 33 3.72 18.48 -8.93
N ASN A 34 4.99 18.08 -8.99
CA ASN A 34 6.11 19.01 -8.87
C ASN A 34 6.13 20.02 -10.03
N VAL A 35 5.95 19.54 -11.27
CA VAL A 35 5.81 20.38 -12.48
C VAL A 35 4.68 21.40 -12.33
N LEU A 36 3.55 20.98 -11.76
CA LEU A 36 2.40 21.86 -11.51
C LEU A 36 2.71 22.89 -10.42
N LEU A 37 3.37 22.49 -9.33
CA LEU A 37 3.78 23.41 -8.26
C LEU A 37 4.76 24.48 -8.77
N GLU A 38 5.74 24.10 -9.59
CA GLU A 38 6.73 25.01 -10.16
C GLU A 38 6.12 26.06 -11.10
N ARG A 39 5.08 25.68 -11.85
CA ARG A 39 4.38 26.58 -12.79
C ARG A 39 3.28 27.40 -12.13
N ASN A 40 2.86 27.02 -10.93
CA ASN A 40 1.69 27.61 -10.30
C ASN A 40 2.01 28.93 -9.59
N THR A 41 1.19 29.95 -9.83
CA THR A 41 1.27 31.27 -9.20
C THR A 41 0.16 31.51 -8.17
N ASP A 42 -0.86 30.64 -8.13
CA ASP A 42 -1.99 30.77 -7.21
C ASP A 42 -1.73 30.03 -5.88
N PRO A 43 -1.67 30.72 -4.72
CA PRO A 43 -1.39 30.08 -3.43
C PRO A 43 -2.47 29.09 -3.00
N VAL A 44 -3.71 29.19 -3.51
CA VAL A 44 -4.78 28.24 -3.21
C VAL A 44 -4.52 26.91 -3.94
N SER A 45 -4.22 26.97 -5.23
CA SER A 45 -3.84 25.82 -6.05
C SER A 45 -2.59 25.12 -5.51
N GLU A 46 -1.60 25.87 -5.04
CA GLU A 46 -0.37 25.32 -4.44
C GLU A 46 -0.70 24.47 -3.21
N ARG A 47 -1.54 25.02 -2.31
CA ARG A 47 -2.00 24.31 -1.12
C ARG A 47 -2.76 23.03 -1.47
N MET A 48 -3.64 23.08 -2.47
CA MET A 48 -4.41 21.91 -2.90
C MET A 48 -3.49 20.82 -3.46
N MET A 49 -2.50 21.19 -4.28
CA MET A 49 -1.52 20.26 -4.85
C MET A 49 -0.64 19.61 -3.76
N MET A 50 -0.22 20.37 -2.75
CA MET A 50 0.51 19.82 -1.60
C MET A 50 -0.32 18.82 -0.79
N ILE A 51 -1.61 19.10 -0.57
CA ILE A 51 -2.54 18.16 0.08
C ILE A 51 -2.71 16.90 -0.79
N LEU A 52 -2.91 17.06 -2.09
CA LEU A 52 -3.06 15.96 -3.03
C LEU A 52 -1.83 15.05 -3.05
N LYS A 53 -0.63 15.62 -3.04
CA LYS A 53 0.64 14.90 -2.95
C LYS A 53 0.70 13.99 -1.71
N GLY A 54 0.25 14.51 -0.57
CA GLY A 54 0.15 13.74 0.66
C GLY A 54 -0.91 12.64 0.59
N ARG A 55 -2.11 12.96 0.07
CA ARG A 55 -3.24 12.02 -0.02
C ARG A 55 -2.95 10.82 -0.92
N ILE A 56 -2.37 11.04 -2.10
CA ILE A 56 -2.05 9.93 -3.03
C ILE A 56 -1.12 8.92 -2.34
N ARG A 57 -0.07 9.39 -1.65
CA ARG A 57 0.85 8.51 -0.92
C ARG A 57 0.14 7.74 0.19
N GLN A 58 -0.74 8.42 0.94
CA GLN A 58 -1.51 7.78 1.99
C GLN A 58 -2.47 6.73 1.44
N GLU A 59 -3.24 7.04 0.40
CA GLU A 59 -4.20 6.12 -0.23
C GLU A 59 -3.52 4.88 -0.81
N VAL A 60 -2.35 5.05 -1.45
CA VAL A 60 -1.55 3.91 -1.94
C VAL A 60 -1.06 3.06 -0.77
N SER A 61 -0.52 3.66 0.29
CA SER A 61 -0.08 2.94 1.48
C SER A 61 -1.23 2.18 2.15
N ASP A 62 -2.38 2.83 2.31
CA ASP A 62 -3.57 2.25 2.92
C ASP A 62 -4.12 1.10 2.06
N GLY A 63 -4.09 1.25 0.73
CA GLY A 63 -4.45 0.19 -0.21
C GLY A 63 -3.57 -1.04 -0.05
N VAL A 64 -2.25 -0.85 0.01
CA VAL A 64 -1.28 -1.95 0.22
C VAL A 64 -1.48 -2.64 1.57
N GLU A 65 -1.66 -1.88 2.66
CA GLU A 65 -1.86 -2.46 3.99
C GLU A 65 -3.21 -3.16 4.13
N LYS A 66 -4.26 -2.63 3.50
CA LYS A 66 -5.55 -3.29 3.40
C LYS A 66 -5.43 -4.62 2.65
N GLU A 67 -4.76 -4.62 1.51
CA GLU A 67 -4.54 -5.83 0.71
C GLU A 67 -3.75 -6.89 1.47
N LYS A 68 -2.70 -6.49 2.21
CA LYS A 68 -1.96 -7.41 3.09
C LYS A 68 -2.82 -7.97 4.22
N ARG A 69 -3.74 -7.17 4.75
CA ARG A 69 -4.63 -7.56 5.84
C ARG A 69 -5.72 -8.53 5.37
N ASP A 70 -6.36 -8.21 4.24
CA ASP A 70 -7.42 -9.03 3.64
C ASP A 70 -6.91 -10.43 3.26
N ARG A 71 -5.61 -10.56 3.02
CA ARG A 71 -4.91 -11.80 2.66
C ARG A 71 -4.13 -12.42 3.83
N SER A 72 -4.50 -12.07 5.06
CA SER A 72 -3.90 -12.64 6.26
C SER A 72 -4.92 -13.27 7.17
N LEU A 73 -4.56 -14.41 7.75
CA LEU A 73 -5.34 -15.12 8.75
C LEU A 73 -4.68 -14.95 10.12
N VAL A 74 -5.50 -14.93 11.16
CA VAL A 74 -5.03 -14.93 12.53
C VAL A 74 -5.56 -16.17 13.23
N ILE A 75 -4.64 -17.05 13.66
CA ILE A 75 -4.94 -18.27 14.38
C ILE A 75 -4.68 -18.03 15.86
N SER A 76 -5.60 -18.47 16.72
CA SER A 76 -5.45 -18.42 18.17
C SER A 76 -5.45 -19.84 18.76
N GLY A 77 -4.90 -20.00 19.96
CA GLY A 77 -4.90 -21.28 20.66
C GLY A 77 -3.78 -22.25 20.29
N LEU A 78 -2.87 -21.89 19.37
CA LEU A 78 -1.70 -22.71 19.06
C LEU A 78 -0.68 -22.68 20.20
N ALA A 79 -0.27 -23.85 20.67
CA ALA A 79 0.64 -24.01 21.82
C ALA A 79 1.99 -23.35 21.58
N GLU A 80 2.51 -22.61 22.58
CA GLU A 80 3.83 -22.00 22.48
C GLU A 80 4.92 -23.06 22.64
N TRP A 81 5.98 -22.96 21.83
CA TRP A 81 7.20 -23.70 22.10
C TRP A 81 8.12 -22.82 22.94
N GLY A 82 8.42 -23.29 24.15
CA GLY A 82 9.18 -22.56 25.17
C GLY A 82 10.43 -21.86 24.64
N MET A 83 10.77 -20.72 25.26
CA MET A 83 11.92 -19.90 24.86
C MET A 83 13.28 -20.59 25.06
N ASP A 84 13.32 -21.75 25.71
CA ASP A 84 14.49 -22.59 25.87
C ASP A 84 14.98 -23.21 24.54
N LYS A 85 14.13 -23.18 23.50
CA LYS A 85 14.45 -23.76 22.19
C LYS A 85 15.05 -22.75 21.19
N PRO A 86 15.95 -23.22 20.29
CA PRO A 86 16.44 -22.42 19.18
C PRO A 86 15.32 -21.85 18.31
N LEU A 87 15.50 -20.62 17.83
CA LEU A 87 14.54 -19.91 16.96
C LEU A 87 14.10 -20.75 15.75
N LEU A 88 15.04 -21.38 15.05
CA LEU A 88 14.74 -22.19 13.87
C LEU A 88 13.83 -23.38 14.18
N GLN A 89 14.04 -24.05 15.32
CA GLN A 89 13.16 -25.16 15.73
C GLN A 89 11.78 -24.62 16.08
N ARG A 90 11.71 -23.52 16.85
CA ARG A 90 10.44 -22.86 17.20
C ARG A 90 9.61 -22.48 15.98
N GLN A 91 10.27 -21.98 14.94
CA GLN A 91 9.60 -21.66 13.68
C GLN A 91 9.08 -22.92 12.98
N LYS A 92 9.90 -23.98 12.84
CA LYS A 92 9.45 -25.22 12.17
C LYS A 92 8.20 -25.83 12.78
N TYR A 93 8.14 -25.91 14.10
CA TYR A 93 6.94 -26.42 14.79
C TYR A 93 5.73 -25.50 14.69
N LEU A 94 5.95 -24.19 14.58
CA LEU A 94 4.87 -23.27 14.29
C LEU A 94 4.33 -23.52 12.87
N ASP A 95 5.23 -23.69 11.91
CA ASP A 95 4.88 -23.98 10.51
C ASP A 95 4.15 -25.33 10.39
N GLU A 96 4.61 -26.38 11.10
CA GLU A 96 3.96 -27.69 11.19
C GLU A 96 2.55 -27.58 11.78
N GLN A 97 2.37 -26.88 12.91
CA GLN A 97 1.04 -26.67 13.50
C GLN A 97 0.09 -25.92 12.56
N VAL A 98 0.60 -24.95 11.80
CA VAL A 98 -0.22 -24.21 10.83
C VAL A 98 -0.57 -25.11 9.64
N ALA A 99 0.37 -25.91 9.15
CA ALA A 99 0.13 -26.88 8.08
C ALA A 99 -0.95 -27.89 8.48
N ASP A 100 -0.87 -28.46 9.68
CA ASP A 100 -1.87 -29.40 10.20
C ASP A 100 -3.28 -28.80 10.22
N ILE A 101 -3.42 -27.51 10.58
CA ILE A 101 -4.70 -26.79 10.54
C ILE A 101 -5.19 -26.64 9.10
N LEU A 102 -4.33 -26.22 8.17
CA LEU A 102 -4.71 -26.02 6.78
C LEU A 102 -5.10 -27.33 6.10
N ASP A 103 -4.38 -28.41 6.39
CA ASP A 103 -4.69 -29.77 5.93
C ASP A 103 -6.04 -30.24 6.49
N THR A 104 -6.29 -30.00 7.78
CA THR A 104 -7.57 -30.33 8.44
C THR A 104 -8.75 -29.57 7.83
N LEU A 105 -8.52 -28.33 7.39
CA LEU A 105 -9.52 -27.50 6.73
C LEU A 105 -9.62 -27.77 5.21
N GLU A 106 -8.84 -28.72 4.67
CA GLU A 106 -8.76 -29.05 3.24
C GLU A 106 -8.47 -27.81 2.38
N VAL A 107 -7.60 -26.91 2.85
CA VAL A 107 -7.23 -25.70 2.13
C VAL A 107 -5.93 -25.93 1.37
N ASP A 108 -6.01 -26.07 0.04
CA ASP A 108 -4.88 -26.23 -0.88
C ASP A 108 -4.06 -24.94 -1.02
N CYS A 109 -3.35 -24.56 0.04
CA CYS A 109 -2.52 -23.37 0.05
C CYS A 109 -1.20 -23.57 0.80
N LEU A 110 -0.20 -22.79 0.39
CA LEU A 110 1.09 -22.73 1.08
C LEU A 110 1.28 -21.32 1.68
N PRO A 111 1.39 -21.18 3.01
CA PRO A 111 1.70 -19.92 3.63
C PRO A 111 3.18 -19.57 3.44
N GLU A 112 3.46 -18.38 2.93
CA GLU A 112 4.84 -17.89 2.76
C GLU A 112 5.40 -17.30 4.05
N VAL A 113 4.55 -16.70 4.89
CA VAL A 113 4.96 -16.03 6.12
C VAL A 113 4.05 -16.40 7.28
N VAL A 114 4.63 -17.03 8.31
CA VAL A 114 3.98 -17.43 9.55
C VAL A 114 4.78 -16.91 10.74
N TYR A 115 4.15 -16.19 11.67
CA TYR A 115 4.84 -15.73 12.88
C TYR A 115 3.88 -15.47 14.05
N ARG A 116 4.42 -15.53 15.28
CA ARG A 116 3.68 -15.14 16.49
C ARG A 116 3.67 -13.63 16.68
N MET A 117 2.49 -13.10 16.97
CA MET A 117 2.27 -11.69 17.29
C MET A 117 2.40 -11.45 18.79
N GLY A 118 3.04 -10.35 19.15
CA GLY A 118 3.16 -9.90 20.53
C GLY A 118 4.36 -10.51 21.27
N LYS A 119 4.33 -10.41 22.60
CA LYS A 119 5.37 -10.95 23.49
C LYS A 119 4.99 -12.37 23.91
N TYR A 120 6.01 -13.20 24.09
CA TYR A 120 5.88 -14.56 24.64
C TYR A 120 5.15 -14.55 25.99
N SER A 121 4.28 -15.52 26.21
CA SER A 121 3.54 -15.67 27.45
C SER A 121 3.16 -17.13 27.71
N GLU A 122 3.58 -17.64 28.87
CA GLU A 122 3.29 -19.02 29.28
C GLU A 122 1.81 -19.26 29.60
N THR A 123 1.09 -18.21 30.01
CA THR A 123 -0.31 -18.31 30.43
C THR A 123 -1.30 -18.07 29.30
N ARG A 124 -0.86 -17.40 28.22
CA ARG A 124 -1.70 -17.05 27.10
C ARG A 124 -0.92 -17.14 25.80
N PRO A 125 -1.10 -18.23 25.02
CA PRO A 125 -0.45 -18.35 23.74
C PRO A 125 -0.73 -17.16 22.83
N GLY A 126 0.34 -16.61 22.25
CA GLY A 126 0.26 -15.50 21.31
C GLY A 126 -0.54 -15.86 20.07
N LEU A 127 -1.17 -14.86 19.48
CA LEU A 127 -1.85 -15.00 18.19
C LEU A 127 -0.83 -15.28 17.10
N VAL A 128 -1.17 -16.14 16.15
CA VAL A 128 -0.31 -16.47 15.00
C VAL A 128 -0.86 -15.77 13.78
N LYS A 129 -0.03 -14.94 13.13
CA LYS A 129 -0.38 -14.35 11.85
C LYS A 129 0.19 -15.20 10.73
N VAL A 130 -0.68 -15.57 9.80
CA VAL A 130 -0.37 -16.25 8.55
C VAL A 130 -0.67 -15.28 7.43
N SER A 131 0.26 -15.06 6.51
CA SER A 131 0.09 -14.11 5.41
C SER A 131 0.80 -14.58 4.15
N LYS A 132 0.40 -14.02 3.00
CA LYS A 132 0.84 -14.43 1.66
C LYS A 132 0.61 -15.92 1.46
N MET A 133 -0.66 -16.29 1.31
CA MET A 133 -1.05 -17.65 1.02
C MET A 133 -1.06 -17.82 -0.49
N SER A 134 -0.46 -18.90 -0.96
CA SER A 134 -0.45 -19.21 -2.39
C SER A 134 -1.28 -20.45 -2.67
N VAL A 135 -2.16 -20.41 -3.67
CA VAL A 135 -2.91 -21.61 -4.11
C VAL A 135 -1.97 -22.47 -4.95
N LEU A 136 -1.96 -23.76 -4.62
CA LEU A 136 -1.35 -24.76 -5.48
C LEU A 136 -2.41 -25.23 -6.48
N GLN A 137 -2.40 -24.70 -7.72
CA GLN A 137 -3.29 -25.23 -8.76
C GLN A 137 -2.62 -26.37 -9.54
N PRO A 138 -3.21 -27.58 -9.58
CA PRO A 138 -2.64 -28.68 -10.35
C PRO A 138 -2.53 -28.30 -11.84
N GLY A 139 -1.30 -28.33 -12.35
CA GLY A 139 -0.97 -28.04 -13.75
C GLY A 139 -0.76 -26.56 -14.10
N LYS A 140 -0.92 -25.61 -13.17
CA LYS A 140 -0.75 -24.16 -13.46
C LYS A 140 0.30 -23.45 -12.59
N GLY A 141 0.94 -24.16 -11.64
CA GLY A 141 1.97 -23.59 -10.78
C GLY A 141 1.40 -22.86 -9.56
N LEU A 142 2.29 -22.18 -8.84
CA LEU A 142 2.00 -21.49 -7.59
C LEU A 142 1.42 -20.10 -7.88
N PHE A 143 0.22 -19.80 -7.40
CA PHE A 143 -0.40 -18.46 -7.52
C PHE A 143 -0.49 -17.80 -6.17
N LEU A 144 0.07 -16.58 -6.04
CA LEU A 144 -0.12 -15.75 -4.87
C LEU A 144 -1.59 -15.30 -4.81
N ILE A 145 -2.29 -15.62 -3.71
CA ILE A 145 -3.59 -15.04 -3.39
C ILE A 145 -3.35 -13.68 -2.77
#